data_AF-A0A7S4CMH0-F1
#
_entry.id   AF-A0A7S4CMH0-F1
#
_cell.length_a   1.000
_cell.length_b   1.000
_cell.length_c   1.000
_cell.angle_alpha   90.00
_cell.angle_beta   90.00
_cell.angle_gamma   90.00
#
_symmetry.space_group_name_H-M   'P 1'
#
loop_
_entity.id
_entity.type
_entity.pdbx_description
1 polymer ?
#
loop_
_entity_poly.entity_id
_entity_poly.type
_entity_poly.pdbx_seq_one_letter_code
_entity_poly.pdbx_strand_id
1 'polypeptide(L)'
;SDSSQPGEGEHKIANYIRQMRLQPGYNPDTRHCVHGLDADLVMLALATHEPYFTISRDHVDFKDPDRKQRKKDQEPPGTSNFDFIHIDVLRQSLEAEFGVLKS
;
A
#
# COMPACT_ATOMS: atom_id res chain seq x y z
N SER A 1 17.74 1.25 -2.31
CA SER A 1 17.72 0.20 -1.28
C SER A 1 18.54 -0.97 -1.77
N ASP A 2 19.81 -1.01 -1.40
CA ASP A 2 20.69 -2.13 -1.78
C ASP A 2 20.51 -3.31 -0.80
N SER A 3 20.81 -4.53 -1.27
CA SER A 3 20.81 -5.74 -0.45
C SER A 3 21.82 -5.71 0.71
N SER A 4 22.69 -4.71 0.75
CA SER A 4 23.66 -4.46 1.81
C SER A 4 23.05 -3.96 3.12
N GLN A 5 21.81 -3.45 3.09
CA GLN A 5 21.11 -3.03 4.30
C GLN A 5 20.25 -4.18 4.85
N PRO A 6 20.31 -4.52 6.14
CA PRO A 6 19.45 -5.55 6.72
C PRO A 6 17.96 -5.16 6.69
N GLY A 7 17.06 -6.15 6.61
CA GLY A 7 15.60 -5.97 6.64
C GLY A 7 14.89 -6.15 5.28
N GLU A 8 13.62 -6.52 5.33
CA GLU A 8 12.76 -6.71 4.16
C GLU A 8 12.41 -5.38 3.49
N GLY A 9 12.17 -5.41 2.18
CA GLY A 9 11.97 -4.21 1.35
C GLY A 9 10.80 -3.35 1.81
N GLU A 10 9.66 -3.96 2.13
CA GLU A 10 8.47 -3.27 2.60
C GLU A 10 8.67 -2.57 3.95
N HIS A 11 9.34 -3.22 4.90
CA HIS A 11 9.69 -2.64 6.18
C HIS A 11 10.66 -1.46 6.04
N LYS A 12 11.62 -1.53 5.10
CA LYS A 12 12.51 -0.40 4.79
C LYS A 12 11.75 0.79 4.23
N ILE A 13 10.80 0.56 3.32
CA ILE A 13 9.94 1.62 2.76
C ILE A 13 9.11 2.25 3.87
N ALA A 14 8.46 1.44 4.70
CA ALA A 14 7.63 1.93 5.81
C ALA A 14 8.47 2.74 6.82
N ASN A 15 9.70 2.31 7.11
CA ASN A 15 10.61 3.06 7.98
C ASN A 15 11.05 4.39 7.35
N TYR A 16 11.37 4.39 6.04
CA TYR A 16 11.74 5.59 5.32
C TYR A 16 10.62 6.64 5.33
N ILE A 17 9.37 6.23 5.08
CA ILE A 17 8.20 7.11 5.13
C ILE A 17 8.04 7.73 6.53
N ARG A 18 8.14 6.92 7.58
CA ARG A 18 8.09 7.42 8.98
C ARG A 18 9.20 8.43 9.26
N GLN A 19 10.42 8.18 8.77
CA GLN A 19 11.55 9.09 8.95
C GLN A 19 11.38 10.41 8.19
N MET A 20 10.77 10.38 6.98
CA MET A 20 10.45 11.59 6.22
C MET A 20 9.49 12.49 6.99
N ARG A 21 8.43 11.91 7.58
CA ARG A 21 7.44 12.64 8.38
C ARG A 21 8.05 13.42 9.56
N LEU A 22 9.16 12.91 10.10
CA LEU A 22 9.89 13.53 11.22
C LEU A 22 10.84 14.66 10.78
N GLN A 23 11.04 14.87 9.47
CA GLN A 23 11.98 15.88 8.99
C GLN A 23 11.38 17.30 9.11
N PRO A 24 12.21 18.31 9.45
CA PRO A 24 11.80 19.70 9.37
C PRO A 24 11.35 20.07 7.96
N GLY A 25 10.21 20.75 7.84
CA GLY A 25 9.66 21.17 6.54
C GLY A 25 8.96 20.07 5.74
N TYR A 26 8.71 18.91 6.35
CA TYR A 26 7.88 17.88 5.73
C TYR A 26 6.49 18.42 5.39
N ASN A 27 6.03 18.16 4.16
CA ASN A 27 4.69 18.54 3.73
C ASN A 27 3.68 17.48 4.20
N PRO A 28 2.73 17.80 5.11
CA PRO A 28 1.73 16.85 5.58
C PRO A 28 0.76 16.38 4.48
N ASP A 29 0.67 17.11 3.35
CA ASP A 29 -0.15 16.72 2.20
C ASP A 29 0.59 15.84 1.18
N THR A 30 1.79 15.35 1.53
CA THR A 30 2.51 14.38 0.70
C THR A 30 1.67 13.11 0.52
N ARG A 31 1.54 12.66 -0.73
CA ARG A 31 0.78 11.46 -1.08
C ARG A 31 1.72 10.29 -1.32
N HIS A 32 1.54 9.21 -0.56
CA HIS A 32 2.36 8.01 -0.67
C HIS A 32 1.61 6.94 -1.47
N CYS A 33 2.32 6.28 -2.39
CA CYS A 33 1.82 5.11 -3.09
C CYS A 33 2.87 4.00 -3.05
N VAL A 34 2.48 2.82 -2.57
CA VAL A 34 3.34 1.62 -2.56
C VAL A 34 2.70 0.54 -3.40
N HIS A 35 3.51 -0.14 -4.22
CA HIS A 35 3.06 -1.26 -5.04
C HIS A 35 3.44 -2.59 -4.40
N GLY A 36 2.49 -3.51 -4.25
CA GLY A 36 2.76 -4.87 -3.80
C GLY A 36 1.50 -5.67 -3.49
N LEU A 37 1.64 -7.00 -3.45
CA LEU A 37 0.53 -7.93 -3.18
C LEU A 37 0.42 -8.34 -1.71
N ASP A 38 1.41 -7.99 -0.88
CA ASP A 38 1.51 -8.43 0.50
C ASP A 38 0.49 -7.72 1.39
N ALA A 39 -0.28 -8.50 2.15
CA ALA A 39 -1.30 -7.97 3.07
C ALA A 39 -0.67 -7.13 4.19
N ASP A 40 0.60 -7.39 4.51
CA ASP A 40 1.37 -6.66 5.52
C ASP A 40 1.52 -5.18 5.17
N LEU A 41 1.52 -4.84 3.88
CA LEU A 41 1.52 -3.45 3.40
C LEU A 41 0.35 -2.64 3.96
N VAL A 42 -0.82 -3.24 4.20
CA VAL A 42 -1.98 -2.55 4.78
C VAL A 42 -1.67 -2.11 6.21
N MET A 43 -1.15 -3.03 7.03
CA MET A 43 -0.80 -2.75 8.42
C MET A 43 0.39 -1.79 8.51
N LEU A 44 1.40 -1.98 7.66
CA LEU A 44 2.54 -1.08 7.56
C LEU A 44 2.12 0.34 7.18
N ALA A 45 1.25 0.50 6.18
CA ALA A 45 0.73 1.78 5.74
C ALA A 45 -0.11 2.46 6.82
N LEU A 46 -1.01 1.72 7.49
CA LEU A 46 -1.79 2.25 8.62
C LEU A 46 -0.86 2.82 9.70
N ALA A 47 0.17 2.06 10.07
CA ALA A 47 1.13 2.41 11.11
C ALA A 47 2.15 3.50 10.72
N THR A 48 2.10 4.05 9.50
CA THR A 48 2.82 5.31 9.18
C THR A 48 2.09 6.54 9.70
N HIS A 49 0.77 6.43 9.88
CA HIS A 49 -0.15 7.54 10.16
C HIS A 49 -0.12 8.67 9.11
N GLU A 50 0.32 8.38 7.89
CA GLU A 50 0.24 9.32 6.76
C GLU A 50 -1.22 9.52 6.32
N PRO A 51 -1.71 10.76 6.17
CA PRO A 51 -3.10 11.03 5.83
C PRO A 51 -3.47 10.53 4.44
N TYR A 52 -2.56 10.64 3.45
CA TYR A 52 -2.79 10.24 2.07
C TYR A 52 -1.85 9.08 1.69
N PHE A 53 -2.33 7.86 1.88
CA PHE A 53 -1.58 6.64 1.55
C PHE A 53 -2.45 5.71 0.69
N THR A 54 -1.91 5.28 -0.45
CA THR A 54 -2.54 4.31 -1.36
C THR A 54 -1.63 3.10 -1.55
N ILE A 55 -2.22 1.91 -1.58
CA ILE A 55 -1.52 0.70 -2.02
C ILE A 55 -2.05 0.34 -3.40
N SER A 56 -1.16 0.17 -4.37
CA SER A 56 -1.51 -0.38 -5.69
C SER A 56 -1.09 -1.84 -5.74
N ARG A 57 -1.91 -2.69 -6.36
CA ARG A 57 -1.58 -4.10 -6.53
C ARG A 57 -2.11 -4.62 -7.85
N ASP A 58 -1.46 -5.64 -8.39
CA ASP A 58 -1.97 -6.31 -9.59
C ASP A 58 -3.38 -6.85 -9.33
N HIS A 59 -4.31 -6.56 -10.23
CA HIS A 59 -5.66 -7.10 -10.16
C HIS A 59 -5.61 -8.64 -10.10
N VAL A 60 -6.39 -9.23 -9.20
CA VAL A 60 -6.51 -10.69 -9.07
C VAL A 60 -7.93 -11.08 -9.49
N ASP A 61 -8.03 -11.80 -10.59
CA ASP A 61 -9.30 -12.38 -11.02
C ASP A 61 -9.56 -13.67 -10.23
N PHE A 62 -10.32 -13.56 -9.14
CA PHE A 62 -10.65 -14.69 -8.28
C PHE A 62 -11.58 -15.73 -8.93
N LYS A 63 -12.16 -15.44 -10.10
CA LYS A 63 -13.04 -16.37 -10.82
C LYS A 63 -12.27 -17.33 -11.72
N ASP A 64 -11.05 -16.98 -12.11
CA ASP A 64 -10.19 -17.81 -12.95
C ASP A 64 -8.71 -17.57 -12.59
N PRO A 65 -8.17 -18.27 -11.58
CA PRO A 65 -6.81 -18.06 -11.08
C PRO A 65 -5.73 -18.38 -12.13
N ASP A 66 -6.01 -19.28 -13.08
CA ASP A 66 -5.09 -19.69 -14.15
C ASP A 66 -5.06 -18.68 -15.32
N ARG A 67 -6.02 -17.75 -15.37
CA ARG A 67 -6.13 -16.73 -16.43
C ARG A 67 -4.90 -15.83 -16.51
N LYS A 68 -4.22 -15.56 -15.39
CA LYS A 68 -3.01 -14.72 -15.36
C LYS A 68 -1.87 -15.29 -16.21
N GLN A 69 -1.68 -16.61 -16.19
CA GLN A 69 -0.65 -17.27 -17.00
C GLN A 69 -0.98 -17.13 -18.49
N ARG A 70 -2.26 -17.27 -18.87
CA ARG A 70 -2.74 -17.23 -20.26
C ARG A 70 -2.80 -15.83 -20.85
N LYS A 71 -3.11 -14.81 -20.05
CA LYS A 71 -3.23 -13.41 -20.50
C LYS A 71 -1.89 -12.71 -20.68
N LYS A 72 -0.86 -13.10 -19.93
CA LYS A 72 0.46 -12.44 -19.99
C LYS A 72 1.11 -12.52 -21.38
N ASP A 73 0.75 -13.53 -22.16
CA ASP A 73 1.21 -13.74 -23.53
C ASP A 73 0.35 -13.05 -24.61
N GLN A 74 -0.87 -12.59 -24.25
CA GLN A 74 -1.84 -12.03 -25.20
C GLN A 74 -2.12 -10.54 -25.02
N GLU A 75 -1.91 -10.00 -23.82
CA GLU A 75 -2.10 -8.58 -23.53
C GLU A 75 -0.88 -7.75 -23.97
N PRO A 76 -1.08 -6.57 -24.60
CA PRO A 76 0.04 -5.69 -24.94
C PRO A 76 0.86 -5.36 -23.68
N PRO A 77 2.19 -5.29 -23.79
CA PRO A 77 3.01 -4.88 -22.65
C PRO A 77 2.52 -3.52 -22.11
N GLY A 78 2.18 -3.49 -20.82
CA GLY A 78 1.70 -2.29 -20.13
C GLY A 78 0.18 -2.19 -19.89
N THR A 79 -0.62 -3.20 -20.24
CA THR A 79 -2.08 -3.18 -19.99
C THR A 79 -2.53 -3.87 -18.70
N SER A 80 -1.62 -4.10 -17.75
CA SER A 80 -1.98 -4.71 -16.46
C SER A 80 -3.02 -3.86 -15.73
N ASN A 81 -4.10 -4.50 -15.29
CA ASN A 81 -5.07 -3.87 -14.39
C ASN A 81 -4.52 -3.84 -12.96
N PHE A 82 -4.75 -2.71 -12.27
CA PHE A 82 -4.38 -2.53 -10.88
C PHE A 82 -5.61 -2.29 -10.02
N ASP A 83 -5.62 -2.89 -8.84
CA ASP A 83 -6.52 -2.49 -7.75
C ASP A 83 -5.82 -1.44 -6.88
N PHE A 84 -6.59 -0.51 -6.33
CA PHE A 84 -6.11 0.51 -5.41
C PHE A 84 -6.81 0.37 -4.05
N ILE A 85 -6.02 0.36 -2.99
CA ILE A 85 -6.51 0.37 -1.60
C ILE A 85 -6.16 1.74 -1.01
N HIS A 86 -7.21 2.53 -0.75
CA HIS A 86 -7.13 3.85 -0.13
C HIS A 86 -7.15 3.72 1.39
N ILE A 87 -6.00 3.96 2.04
CA ILE A 87 -5.83 3.73 3.48
C ILE A 87 -6.61 4.77 4.30
N ASP A 88 -6.82 5.97 3.78
CA ASP A 88 -7.70 6.99 4.33
C ASP A 88 -9.15 6.51 4.44
N VAL A 89 -9.66 5.84 3.42
CA VAL A 89 -11.01 5.24 3.44
C VAL A 89 -11.06 4.11 4.46
N LEU A 90 -10.04 3.24 4.50
CA LEU A 90 -9.96 2.18 5.51
C LEU A 90 -9.96 2.73 6.94
N ARG A 91 -9.24 3.82 7.20
CA ARG A 91 -9.25 4.49 8.52
C ARG A 91 -10.63 5.01 8.88
N GLN A 92 -11.36 5.61 7.93
CA GLN A 92 -12.74 6.05 8.17
C GLN A 92 -13.66 4.87 8.48
N SER A 93 -13.52 3.74 7.78
CA SER A 93 -14.28 2.53 8.08
C SER A 93 -13.97 1.99 9.48
N LEU A 94 -12.71 1.95 9.88
CA LEU A 94 -12.30 1.54 11.22
C LEU A 94 -12.84 2.49 12.30
N GLU A 95 -12.83 3.80 12.05
CA GLU A 95 -13.41 4.79 12.95
C GLU A 95 -14.93 4.63 13.07
N ALA A 96 -15.62 4.36 11.97
CA ALA A 96 -17.06 4.12 11.98
C ALA A 96 -17.42 2.86 12.79
N GLU A 97 -16.61 1.81 12.69
CA GLU A 97 -16.80 0.55 13.41
C GLU A 97 -16.46 0.67 14.91
N PHE A 98 -15.30 1.23 15.24
CA PHE A 98 -14.75 1.21 16.60
C PHE A 98 -14.86 2.55 17.34
N GLY A 99 -15.34 3.60 16.71
CA GLY A 99 -15.49 4.93 17.31
C GLY A 99 -16.40 4.93 18.54
N VAL A 100 -17.39 4.02 18.58
CA VAL A 100 -18.27 3.81 19.75
C VAL A 100 -17.53 3.38 21.02
N LEU A 101 -16.30 2.88 20.90
CA LEU A 101 -15.47 2.44 22.02
C LEU A 101 -14.63 3.57 22.62
N LYS A 102 -14.61 4.76 22.00
CA LYS A 102 -13.96 5.96 22.55
C LYS A 102 -14.87 6.57 23.61
N SER A 103 -14.83 6.00 24.81
CA SER A 103 -15.45 6.52 26.04
C SER A 103 -14.73 7.76 26.56
#